data_AF-K9DFY1-F1
#
_entry.id   AF-K9DFY1-F1
#
_cell.length_a   1.000
_cell.length_b   1.000
_cell.length_c   1.000
_cell.angle_alpha   90.00
_cell.angle_beta   90.00
_cell.angle_gamma   90.00
#
_symmetry.space_group_name_H-M   'P 1'
#
loop_
_entity.id
_entity.type
_entity.pdbx_description
1 polymer ?
#
loop_
_entity_poly.entity_id
_entity_poly.type
_entity_poly.pdbx_seq_one_letter_code
_entity_poly.pdbx_strand_id
1 'polypeptide(L)'
;MGRYAKYCKGLLLVCLSSLALVGCDFGSDTLTTGYYKDVGIRANGEFVVKNKIEDDKAKKGDTYFYVEIGKDGATKDKITSITATNGGIPIDIHWKNAEGNESIAEMSKVTVDYSQEGYIKESYEKVDGDKGRGINGESSARYKIAQDGENKGKIERIYYYN
;
A
#
# COMPACT_ATOMS: atom_id res chain seq x y z
N MET A 1 5.04 -4.76 -27.46
CA MET A 1 3.72 -5.29 -27.91
C MET A 1 3.04 -5.82 -26.65
N GLY A 2 1.84 -5.44 -26.20
CA GLY A 2 0.86 -4.45 -26.60
C GLY A 2 0.26 -3.78 -25.35
N ARG A 3 -0.20 -2.54 -25.52
CA ARG A 3 -0.74 -1.66 -24.48
C ARG A 3 -2.17 -2.10 -24.13
N TYR A 4 -2.47 -2.30 -22.85
CA TYR A 4 -3.85 -2.40 -22.37
C TYR A 4 -4.12 -1.32 -21.33
N ALA A 5 -4.71 -0.22 -21.78
CA ALA A 5 -5.31 0.78 -20.91
C ALA A 5 -6.76 0.34 -20.63
N LYS A 6 -7.04 -0.19 -19.44
CA LYS A 6 -8.43 -0.34 -18.99
C LYS A 6 -8.91 0.99 -18.41
N TYR A 7 -9.84 1.62 -19.12
CA TYR A 7 -10.62 2.74 -18.62
C TYR A 7 -11.54 2.23 -17.51
N CYS A 8 -11.27 2.58 -16.25
CA CYS A 8 -12.27 2.46 -15.20
C CYS A 8 -13.21 3.67 -15.28
N LYS A 9 -14.32 3.51 -16.00
CA LYS A 9 -15.52 4.35 -15.81
C LYS A 9 -16.12 3.96 -14.46
N GLY A 10 -15.79 4.72 -13.42
CA GLY A 10 -16.39 4.59 -12.11
C GLY A 10 -16.18 5.89 -11.34
N LEU A 11 -17.26 6.65 -11.19
CA LEU A 11 -17.34 7.84 -10.37
C LEU A 11 -17.05 7.44 -8.91
N LEU A 12 -15.80 7.56 -8.47
CA LEU A 12 -15.40 7.34 -7.08
C LEU A 12 -14.92 8.67 -6.50
N LEU A 13 -15.76 9.24 -5.65
CA LEU A 13 -15.53 10.47 -4.92
C LEU A 13 -14.50 10.18 -3.79
N VAL A 14 -13.22 10.12 -4.13
CA VAL A 14 -12.15 10.12 -3.13
C VAL A 14 -11.77 11.57 -2.88
N CYS A 15 -12.35 12.15 -1.83
CA CYS A 15 -11.77 13.32 -1.20
C CYS A 15 -10.39 12.92 -0.68
N LEU A 16 -9.32 13.51 -1.22
CA LEU A 16 -7.96 13.47 -0.67
C LEU A 16 -7.87 14.32 0.61
N SER A 17 -8.77 14.05 1.54
CA SER A 17 -8.74 14.51 2.91
C SER A 17 -9.00 13.27 3.74
N SER A 18 -7.92 12.58 4.15
CA SER A 18 -7.88 11.86 5.43
C SER A 18 -9.21 11.26 5.90
N LEU A 19 -9.88 10.46 5.05
CA LEU A 19 -11.07 9.71 5.44
C LEU A 19 -10.59 8.35 5.94
N ALA A 20 -10.01 8.41 7.14
CA ALA A 20 -10.20 7.34 8.10
C ALA A 20 -11.71 7.11 8.19
N LEU A 21 -12.19 6.07 7.53
CA LEU A 21 -13.53 5.52 7.76
C LEU A 21 -13.51 4.92 9.17
N VAL A 22 -13.91 5.78 10.10
CA VAL A 22 -14.14 5.50 11.52
C VAL A 22 -15.34 4.56 11.62
N GLY A 23 -15.05 3.30 11.95
CA GLY A 23 -16.01 2.33 12.45
C GLY A 23 -15.65 2.02 13.90
N CYS A 24 -16.64 2.13 14.79
CA CYS A 24 -16.53 2.03 16.24
C CYS A 24 -15.75 0.80 16.74
N ASP A 25 -14.51 1.00 17.17
CA ASP A 25 -13.98 0.77 18.53
C ASP A 25 -12.47 1.06 18.47
N PHE A 26 -11.96 1.87 19.41
CA PHE A 26 -10.57 2.36 19.54
C PHE A 26 -10.04 3.35 18.47
N GLY A 27 -9.90 4.62 18.89
CA GLY A 27 -8.85 5.56 18.47
C GLY A 27 -8.80 5.98 17.00
N SER A 28 -8.98 7.27 16.72
CA SER A 28 -8.49 7.87 15.47
C SER A 28 -6.95 7.90 15.49
N ASP A 29 -6.30 6.74 15.37
CA ASP A 29 -4.85 6.67 15.42
C ASP A 29 -4.27 7.27 14.15
N THR A 30 -3.61 8.42 14.29
CA THR A 30 -2.71 8.95 13.27
C THR A 30 -1.73 7.84 12.87
N LEU A 31 -1.69 7.52 11.58
CA LEU A 31 -0.77 6.52 11.04
C LEU A 31 0.67 6.95 11.37
N THR A 32 1.44 6.05 11.97
CA THR A 32 2.81 6.30 12.42
C THR A 32 3.66 5.07 12.12
N THR A 33 4.97 5.24 12.03
CA THR A 33 5.89 4.09 11.86
C THR A 33 5.68 3.08 13.00
N GLY A 34 5.61 1.79 12.67
CA GLY A 34 5.43 0.70 13.65
C GLY A 34 4.71 -0.52 13.09
N TYR A 35 4.38 -1.45 13.98
CA TYR A 35 3.68 -2.69 13.61
C TYR A 35 2.16 -2.53 13.61
N TYR A 36 1.52 -3.19 12.65
CA TYR A 36 0.08 -3.23 12.45
C TYR A 36 -0.39 -4.66 12.21
N LYS A 37 -1.58 -5.01 12.70
CA LYS A 37 -2.14 -6.34 12.53
C LYS A 37 -2.79 -6.52 11.15
N ASP A 38 -3.47 -5.48 10.67
CA ASP A 38 -4.28 -5.58 9.47
C ASP A 38 -3.81 -4.58 8.42
N VAL A 39 -3.25 -5.11 7.33
CA VAL A 39 -2.94 -4.34 6.13
C VAL A 39 -3.55 -5.02 4.91
N GLY A 40 -4.34 -4.27 4.14
CA GLY A 40 -4.88 -4.68 2.86
C GLY A 40 -4.46 -3.71 1.75
N ILE A 41 -4.39 -4.22 0.53
CA ILE A 41 -4.12 -3.41 -0.67
C ILE A 41 -5.41 -3.40 -1.51
N ARG A 42 -5.85 -2.21 -1.93
CA ARG A 42 -6.96 -2.08 -2.89
C ARG A 42 -6.48 -2.26 -4.32
N ALA A 43 -7.39 -2.56 -5.23
CA ALA A 43 -7.07 -2.70 -6.66
C ALA A 43 -6.48 -1.42 -7.30
N ASN A 44 -6.71 -0.26 -6.67
CA ASN A 44 -6.15 1.03 -7.08
C ASN A 44 -4.78 1.34 -6.42
N GLY A 45 -4.19 0.43 -5.62
CA GLY A 45 -2.92 0.66 -4.92
C GLY A 45 -3.04 1.31 -3.55
N GLU A 46 -4.23 1.70 -3.10
CA GLU A 46 -4.39 2.27 -1.77
C GLU A 46 -4.17 1.21 -0.68
N PHE A 47 -3.36 1.56 0.32
CA PHE A 47 -3.19 0.74 1.53
C PHE A 47 -4.28 1.06 2.55
N VAL A 48 -4.89 0.00 3.09
CA VAL A 48 -5.76 0.07 4.27
C VAL A 48 -5.00 -0.51 5.44
N VAL A 49 -4.55 0.34 6.36
CA VAL A 49 -3.73 -0.04 7.53
C VAL A 49 -4.55 0.18 8.80
N LYS A 50 -4.65 -0.84 9.65
CA LYS A 50 -5.45 -0.81 10.89
C LYS A 50 -4.77 -1.59 12.02
N ASN A 51 -5.23 -1.34 13.24
CA ASN A 51 -4.86 -2.08 14.45
C ASN A 51 -3.36 -2.03 14.72
N LYS A 52 -2.87 -0.86 15.17
CA LYS A 52 -1.47 -0.69 15.59
C LYS A 52 -1.17 -1.57 16.79
N ILE A 53 0.00 -2.20 16.80
CA ILE A 53 0.44 -3.12 17.84
C ILE A 53 1.77 -2.63 18.42
N GLU A 54 1.95 -2.83 19.73
CA GLU A 54 3.23 -2.59 20.40
C GLU A 54 4.32 -3.52 19.86
N ASP A 55 5.51 -2.97 19.61
CA ASP A 55 6.64 -3.70 19.02
C ASP A 55 6.99 -5.00 19.77
N ASP A 56 6.87 -5.02 21.09
CA ASP A 56 7.17 -6.20 21.91
C ASP A 56 6.15 -7.33 21.73
N LYS A 57 4.92 -7.01 21.31
CA LYS A 57 3.91 -8.02 20.96
C LYS A 57 4.15 -8.56 19.56
N ALA A 58 4.55 -7.71 18.61
CA ALA A 58 4.82 -8.13 17.23
C ALA A 58 5.96 -9.18 17.13
N LYS A 59 6.88 -9.17 18.10
CA LYS A 59 8.01 -10.10 18.19
C LYS A 59 7.66 -11.50 18.75
N LYS A 60 6.40 -11.77 19.11
CA LYS A 60 6.00 -13.01 19.82
C LYS A 60 5.28 -14.07 18.97
N GLY A 61 5.26 -13.93 17.63
CA GLY A 61 5.00 -15.07 16.74
C GLY A 61 3.71 -15.09 15.92
N ASP A 62 3.07 -13.96 15.62
CA ASP A 62 2.05 -13.88 14.57
C ASP A 62 2.57 -13.12 13.34
N THR A 63 1.79 -13.12 12.25
CA THR A 63 2.03 -12.24 11.11
C THR A 63 1.58 -10.82 11.44
N TYR A 64 2.52 -9.87 11.37
CA TYR A 64 2.28 -8.44 11.51
C TYR A 64 2.94 -7.68 10.36
N PHE A 65 2.47 -6.47 10.10
CA PHE A 65 2.99 -5.59 9.06
C PHE A 65 3.74 -4.43 9.68
N TYR A 66 5.03 -4.32 9.41
CA TYR A 66 5.81 -3.14 9.78
C TYR A 66 5.61 -2.06 8.71
N VAL A 67 5.05 -0.92 9.10
CA VAL A 67 4.78 0.22 8.22
C VAL A 67 5.80 1.30 8.51
N GLU A 68 6.46 1.80 7.46
CA GLU A 68 7.37 2.94 7.55
C GLU A 68 6.72 4.20 6.98
N ILE A 69 6.75 5.27 7.77
CA ILE A 69 6.29 6.60 7.37
C ILE A 69 7.49 7.51 7.12
N GLY A 70 7.49 8.20 5.97
CA GLY A 70 8.49 9.19 5.62
C GLY A 70 8.46 10.39 6.56
N LYS A 71 9.64 10.93 6.89
CA LYS A 71 9.79 11.98 7.92
C LYS A 71 9.94 13.39 7.33
N ASP A 72 10.33 13.49 6.07
CA ASP A 72 10.73 14.74 5.43
C ASP A 72 10.43 14.79 3.92
N GLY A 73 10.59 15.99 3.37
CA GLY A 73 10.47 16.26 1.94
C GLY A 73 9.16 15.77 1.33
N ALA A 74 9.27 15.14 0.17
CA ALA A 74 8.13 14.63 -0.60
C ALA A 74 7.43 13.41 0.04
N THR A 75 8.07 12.78 1.03
CA THR A 75 7.60 11.56 1.70
C THR A 75 6.99 11.80 3.07
N LYS A 76 7.09 13.03 3.60
CA LYS A 76 6.59 13.38 4.92
C LYS A 76 5.13 12.95 5.08
N ASP A 77 4.87 12.22 6.17
CA ASP A 77 3.54 11.72 6.56
C ASP A 77 2.92 10.72 5.56
N LYS A 78 3.74 10.11 4.69
CA LYS A 78 3.31 9.08 3.72
C LYS A 78 3.98 7.74 4.00
N ILE A 79 3.29 6.65 3.66
CA ILE A 79 3.86 5.30 3.70
C ILE A 79 4.98 5.21 2.66
N THR A 80 6.18 4.86 3.09
CA THR A 80 7.33 4.59 2.21
C THR A 80 7.59 3.10 2.04
N SER A 81 7.23 2.29 3.03
CA SER A 81 7.27 0.84 2.89
C SER A 81 6.27 0.14 3.82
N ILE A 82 5.88 -1.07 3.44
CA ILE A 82 5.21 -2.02 4.32
C ILE A 82 5.87 -3.38 4.16
N THR A 83 6.26 -3.99 5.27
CA THR A 83 6.91 -5.32 5.31
C THR A 83 6.07 -6.29 6.14
N ALA A 84 5.69 -7.42 5.56
CA ALA A 84 5.09 -8.52 6.29
C ALA A 84 6.16 -9.25 7.10
N THR A 85 5.89 -9.49 8.38
CA THR A 85 6.84 -10.07 9.33
C THR A 85 6.18 -11.15 10.18
N ASN A 86 6.95 -12.14 10.62
CA ASN A 86 6.59 -13.04 11.71
C ASN A 86 7.68 -13.01 12.77
N GLY A 87 7.33 -12.62 14.00
CA GLY A 87 8.31 -12.43 15.06
C GLY A 87 9.34 -11.33 14.75
N GLY A 88 8.97 -10.34 13.93
CA GLY A 88 9.87 -9.28 13.46
C GLY A 88 10.80 -9.67 12.30
N ILE A 89 10.71 -10.90 11.81
CA ILE A 89 11.49 -11.38 10.65
C ILE A 89 10.63 -11.26 9.39
N PRO A 90 11.11 -10.65 8.30
CA PRO A 90 10.36 -10.57 7.04
C PRO A 90 9.94 -11.95 6.52
N ILE A 91 8.72 -12.06 5.99
CA ILE A 91 8.18 -13.29 5.41
C ILE A 91 7.42 -13.00 4.11
N ASP A 92 7.48 -13.94 3.17
CA ASP A 92 6.61 -13.90 1.98
C ASP A 92 5.20 -14.32 2.36
N ILE A 93 4.21 -13.51 1.99
CA ILE A 93 2.80 -13.82 2.22
C ILE A 93 1.96 -13.60 0.97
N HIS A 94 0.80 -14.24 0.98
CA HIS A 94 -0.30 -13.93 0.06
C HIS A 94 -1.10 -12.75 0.61
N TRP A 95 -0.87 -11.56 0.05
CA TRP A 95 -1.59 -10.34 0.43
C TRP A 95 -3.03 -10.42 -0.06
N LYS A 96 -3.95 -9.98 0.80
CA LYS A 96 -5.38 -9.96 0.53
C LYS A 96 -5.81 -8.60 0.01
N ASN A 97 -6.82 -8.62 -0.87
CA ASN A 97 -7.53 -7.41 -1.24
C ASN A 97 -8.18 -6.79 0.00
N ALA A 98 -8.15 -5.46 0.14
CA ALA A 98 -8.89 -4.79 1.21
C ALA A 98 -10.42 -4.86 1.03
N GLU A 99 -10.90 -5.11 -0.19
CA GLU A 99 -12.33 -5.14 -0.57
C GLU A 99 -12.91 -6.56 -0.66
N GLY A 100 -12.11 -7.61 -0.42
CA GLY A 100 -12.53 -9.00 -0.50
C GLY A 100 -11.49 -9.98 0.03
N ASN A 101 -11.78 -11.29 0.01
CA ASN A 101 -10.88 -12.31 0.56
C ASN A 101 -9.88 -12.90 -0.46
N GLU A 102 -9.85 -12.37 -1.68
CA GLU A 102 -8.96 -12.87 -2.73
C GLU A 102 -7.51 -12.44 -2.51
N SER A 103 -6.59 -13.37 -2.73
CA SER A 103 -5.17 -13.03 -2.77
C SER A 103 -4.86 -12.32 -4.08
N ILE A 104 -4.21 -11.15 -3.97
CA ILE A 104 -3.92 -10.28 -5.09
C ILE A 104 -2.42 -10.08 -5.33
N ALA A 105 -1.59 -10.55 -4.39
CA ALA A 105 -0.14 -10.39 -4.47
C ALA A 105 0.59 -11.42 -3.59
N GLU A 106 1.80 -11.80 -3.99
CA GLU A 106 2.75 -12.65 -3.27
C GLU A 106 4.07 -11.90 -3.12
N MET A 107 4.36 -11.42 -1.91
CA MET A 107 5.54 -10.61 -1.61
C MET A 107 5.75 -10.50 -0.09
N SER A 108 6.98 -10.14 0.31
CA SER A 108 7.29 -9.76 1.69
C SER A 108 7.11 -8.26 1.93
N LYS A 109 7.47 -7.44 0.94
CA LYS A 109 7.60 -5.99 1.12
C LYS A 109 7.04 -5.24 -0.08
N VAL A 110 6.41 -4.12 0.21
CA VAL A 110 6.06 -3.08 -0.76
C VAL A 110 6.85 -1.83 -0.45
N THR A 111 7.51 -1.26 -1.44
CA THR A 111 8.20 0.04 -1.36
C THR A 111 7.46 1.07 -2.21
N VAL A 112 7.23 2.27 -1.68
CA VAL A 112 6.51 3.36 -2.36
C VAL A 112 7.43 4.53 -2.63
N ASP A 113 7.54 4.90 -3.91
CA ASP A 113 8.39 5.97 -4.43
C ASP A 113 7.53 7.16 -4.91
N TYR A 114 7.85 8.34 -4.38
CA TYR A 114 7.21 9.62 -4.66
C TYR A 114 8.14 10.63 -5.38
N SER A 115 9.30 10.17 -5.85
CA SER A 115 10.35 11.04 -6.43
C SER A 115 9.93 11.71 -7.73
N GLN A 116 8.97 11.14 -8.46
CA GLN A 116 8.47 11.68 -9.71
C GLN A 116 7.18 12.48 -9.48
N GLU A 117 7.22 13.79 -9.78
CA GLU A 117 6.05 14.66 -9.68
C GLU A 117 4.86 14.12 -10.48
N GLY A 118 3.69 14.06 -9.83
CA GLY A 118 2.46 13.53 -10.41
C GLY A 118 2.40 12.01 -10.54
N TYR A 119 3.37 11.28 -9.99
CA TYR A 119 3.38 9.83 -9.99
C TYR A 119 3.68 9.25 -8.60
N ILE A 120 3.13 8.06 -8.37
CA ILE A 120 3.48 7.19 -7.24
C ILE A 120 3.90 5.86 -7.85
N LYS A 121 5.00 5.27 -7.41
CA LYS A 121 5.42 3.94 -7.85
C LYS A 121 5.50 2.98 -6.67
N GLU A 122 4.84 1.85 -6.78
CA GLU A 122 4.98 0.71 -5.88
C GLU A 122 5.93 -0.31 -6.50
N SER A 123 6.83 -0.88 -5.69
CA SER A 123 7.67 -2.02 -6.08
C SER A 123 7.52 -3.14 -5.05
N TYR A 124 7.51 -4.38 -5.53
CA TYR A 124 7.18 -5.55 -4.72
C TYR A 124 8.40 -6.48 -4.62
N GLU A 125 8.74 -6.90 -3.41
CA GLU A 125 9.98 -7.63 -3.11
C GLU A 125 9.69 -8.87 -2.26
N LYS A 126 10.31 -10.00 -2.60
CA LYS A 126 10.37 -11.20 -1.76
C LYS A 126 11.51 -11.11 -0.75
N VAL A 127 11.48 -11.97 0.27
CA VAL A 127 12.51 -11.99 1.33
C VAL A 127 13.92 -12.26 0.77
N ASP A 128 14.02 -13.07 -0.28
CA ASP A 128 15.28 -13.44 -0.95
C ASP A 128 15.84 -12.34 -1.87
N GLY A 129 15.11 -11.23 -2.04
CA GLY A 129 15.47 -10.14 -2.94
C GLY A 129 14.93 -10.29 -4.36
N ASP A 130 14.24 -11.38 -4.67
CA ASP A 130 13.55 -11.52 -5.95
C ASP A 130 12.35 -10.57 -6.04
N LYS A 131 11.92 -10.31 -7.27
CA LYS A 131 10.71 -9.54 -7.54
C LYS A 131 9.50 -10.28 -6.98
N GLY A 132 8.79 -9.63 -6.06
CA GLY A 132 7.44 -10.02 -5.66
C GLY A 132 6.45 -9.85 -6.80
N ARG A 133 5.28 -10.46 -6.68
CA ARG A 133 4.18 -10.29 -7.63
C ARG A 133 3.08 -9.53 -6.94
N GLY A 134 2.86 -8.29 -7.34
CA GLY A 134 1.80 -7.43 -6.82
C GLY A 134 0.49 -7.54 -7.59
N ILE A 135 -0.25 -6.43 -7.59
CA ILE A 135 -1.52 -6.28 -8.31
C ILE A 135 -1.33 -6.68 -9.78
N ASN A 136 -2.28 -7.47 -10.32
CA ASN A 136 -2.25 -8.03 -11.67
C ASN A 136 -1.05 -8.97 -11.96
N GLY A 137 -0.33 -9.45 -10.94
CA GLY A 137 0.78 -10.39 -11.09
C GLY A 137 2.10 -9.74 -11.54
N GLU A 138 2.22 -8.42 -11.42
CA GLU A 138 3.31 -7.60 -11.94
C GLU A 138 4.26 -7.20 -10.80
N SER A 139 5.55 -6.95 -11.09
CA SER A 139 6.54 -6.68 -10.04
C SER A 139 6.56 -5.24 -9.53
N SER A 140 5.91 -4.33 -10.25
CA SER A 140 5.70 -2.96 -9.83
C SER A 140 4.52 -2.31 -10.56
N ALA A 141 3.91 -1.34 -9.91
CA ALA A 141 2.85 -0.52 -10.48
C ALA A 141 3.21 0.96 -10.33
N ARG A 142 2.88 1.77 -11.34
CA ARG A 142 3.00 3.23 -11.29
C ARG A 142 1.65 3.86 -11.53
N TYR A 143 1.28 4.77 -10.65
CA TYR A 143 0.01 5.48 -10.65
C TYR A 143 0.26 6.91 -11.09
N LYS A 144 -0.44 7.37 -12.14
CA LYS A 144 -0.48 8.78 -12.51
C LYS A 144 -1.56 9.46 -11.70
N ILE A 145 -1.20 10.52 -10.99
CA ILE A 145 -2.09 11.28 -10.13
C ILE A 145 -2.49 12.57 -10.83
N ALA A 146 -3.80 12.84 -10.89
CA ALA A 146 -4.32 14.10 -11.41
C ALA A 146 -3.74 15.29 -10.62
N GLN A 147 -3.20 16.28 -11.31
CA GLN A 147 -2.55 17.43 -10.67
C GLN A 147 -3.48 18.64 -10.55
N ASP A 148 -4.57 18.66 -11.30
CA ASP A 148 -5.49 19.76 -11.45
C ASP A 148 -6.95 19.30 -11.65
N GLY A 149 -7.86 20.28 -11.64
CA GLY A 149 -9.30 20.06 -11.81
C GLY A 149 -9.99 19.32 -10.64
N GLU A 150 -11.23 18.91 -10.86
CA GLU A 150 -12.08 18.22 -9.87
C GLU A 150 -11.55 16.85 -9.44
N ASN A 151 -10.60 16.29 -10.20
CA ASN A 151 -10.01 14.99 -9.92
C ASN A 151 -8.64 15.09 -9.25
N LYS A 152 -8.14 16.29 -8.95
CA LYS A 152 -6.83 16.50 -8.32
C LYS A 152 -6.60 15.55 -7.13
N GLY A 153 -5.47 14.84 -7.15
CA GLY A 153 -5.10 13.85 -6.16
C GLY A 153 -5.56 12.42 -6.46
N LYS A 154 -6.51 12.23 -7.38
CA LYS A 154 -7.01 10.90 -7.76
C LYS A 154 -6.13 10.24 -8.82
N ILE A 155 -6.21 8.91 -8.88
CA ILE A 155 -5.53 8.11 -9.89
C ILE A 155 -6.21 8.30 -11.25
N GLU A 156 -5.46 8.76 -12.24
CA GLU A 156 -5.92 8.87 -13.64
C GLU A 156 -5.59 7.63 -14.46
N ARG A 157 -4.46 6.99 -14.16
CA ARG A 157 -3.95 5.86 -14.93
C ARG A 157 -3.00 5.01 -14.09
N ILE A 158 -2.99 3.72 -14.37
CA ILE A 158 -2.07 2.74 -13.79
C ILE A 158 -1.22 2.14 -14.90
N TYR A 159 0.08 2.01 -14.65
CA TYR A 159 1.05 1.33 -15.50
C TYR A 159 1.65 0.17 -14.72
N TYR A 160 1.69 -1.01 -15.32
CA TYR A 160 2.25 -2.21 -14.71
C TYR A 160 3.57 -2.60 -15.37
N TYR A 161 4.52 -3.10 -14.58
CA TYR A 161 5.85 -3.50 -15.03
C TYR A 161 6.33 -4.75 -14.30
N ASN A 162 7.12 -5.56 -15.01
CA ASN A 162 7.75 -6.79 -14.53
C ASN A 162 9.27 -6.66 -14.34
#